data_AF-A0A194QQC3-F1
#
_entry.id   AF-A0A194QQC3-F1
#
_cell.length_a   1.000
_cell.length_b   1.000
_cell.length_c   1.000
_cell.angle_alpha   90.00
_cell.angle_beta   90.00
_cell.angle_gamma   90.00
#
_symmetry.space_group_name_H-M   'P 1'
#
loop_
_entity.id
_entity.type
_entity.pdbx_description
1 polymer ?
#
loop_
_entity_poly.entity_id
_entity_poly.type
_entity_poly.pdbx_seq_one_letter_code
_entity_poly.pdbx_strand_id
1 'polypeptide(L)'
;MRKRFDDNKCVCDPKEQRRLLWVGEHEAFMKKNPIFLGRFSKSFGRAGGVAFERVVEPPDWVMDYWHPLEKAQYPEYFAKRECRKNEFIKKWEAGIL
;
A
#
# COMPACT_ATOMS: atom_id res chain seq x y z
N MET A 1 -13.17 25.40 3.24
CA MET A 1 -13.80 24.11 2.89
C MET A 1 -14.46 23.44 4.09
N ARG A 2 -13.76 23.22 5.20
CA ARG A 2 -14.29 22.48 6.36
C ARG A 2 -15.68 22.95 6.86
N LYS A 3 -15.88 24.26 7.05
CA LYS A 3 -17.17 24.84 7.43
C LYS A 3 -18.35 24.40 6.54
N ARG A 4 -18.18 24.35 5.21
CA ARG A 4 -19.24 23.93 4.26
C ARG A 4 -19.65 22.47 4.48
N PHE A 5 -18.72 21.60 4.88
CA PHE A 5 -19.02 20.22 5.23
C PHE A 5 -19.73 20.14 6.59
N ASP A 6 -19.30 20.94 7.56
CA ASP A 6 -19.92 20.96 8.89
C ASP A 6 -21.37 21.48 8.83
N ASP A 7 -21.65 22.50 8.02
CA ASP A 7 -23.00 23.06 7.81
C ASP A 7 -23.98 22.03 7.21
N ASN A 8 -23.49 21.09 6.38
CA ASN A 8 -24.31 20.05 5.72
C ASN A 8 -24.21 18.66 6.40
N LYS A 9 -23.59 18.58 7.58
CA LYS A 9 -23.32 17.30 8.27
C LYS A 9 -24.59 16.56 8.67
N CYS A 10 -25.64 17.29 9.02
CA CYS A 10 -26.87 16.74 9.62
C CYS A 10 -28.07 16.67 8.65
N VAL A 11 -27.84 16.66 7.33
CA VAL A 11 -28.93 16.50 6.35
C VAL A 11 -29.46 15.06 6.41
N CYS A 12 -30.72 14.87 6.78
CA CYS A 12 -31.31 13.54 6.96
C CYS A 12 -31.86 12.90 5.68
N ASP A 13 -32.29 13.70 4.68
CA ASP A 13 -32.89 13.17 3.44
C ASP A 13 -31.82 12.50 2.54
N PRO A 14 -31.96 11.20 2.22
CA PRO A 14 -31.02 10.49 1.34
C PRO A 14 -30.91 11.07 -0.07
N LYS A 15 -31.99 11.69 -0.61
CA LYS A 15 -31.96 12.29 -1.95
C LYS A 15 -31.08 13.54 -1.97
N GLU A 16 -31.26 14.41 -0.98
CA GLU A 16 -30.42 15.60 -0.82
C GLU A 16 -28.96 15.26 -0.51
N GLN A 17 -28.69 14.23 0.30
CA GLN A 17 -27.32 13.76 0.53
C GLN A 17 -26.61 13.38 -0.77
N ARG A 18 -27.29 12.61 -1.65
CA ARG A 18 -26.75 12.21 -2.95
C ARG A 18 -26.55 13.41 -3.88
N ARG A 19 -27.48 14.35 -3.88
CA ARG A 19 -27.35 15.59 -4.66
C ARG A 19 -26.14 16.41 -4.22
N LEU A 20 -25.96 16.59 -2.91
CA LEU A 20 -24.82 17.33 -2.33
C LEU A 20 -23.48 16.66 -2.66
N LEU A 21 -23.42 15.32 -2.60
CA LEU A 21 -22.24 14.56 -3.02
C LEU A 21 -21.91 14.83 -4.49
N TRP A 22 -22.90 14.68 -5.38
CA TRP A 22 -22.71 14.88 -6.82
C TRP A 22 -22.22 16.29 -7.16
N VAL A 23 -22.83 17.31 -6.56
CA VAL A 23 -22.41 18.71 -6.74
C VAL A 23 -21.00 18.93 -6.22
N GLY A 24 -20.66 18.35 -5.06
CA GLY A 24 -19.33 18.45 -4.47
C GLY A 24 -18.24 17.80 -5.32
N GLU A 25 -18.50 16.62 -5.86
CA GLU A 25 -17.59 15.93 -6.78
C GLU A 25 -17.40 16.70 -8.09
N HIS A 26 -18.49 17.24 -8.65
CA HIS A 26 -18.43 18.06 -9.85
C HIS A 26 -17.61 19.34 -9.63
N GLU A 27 -17.84 20.04 -8.51
CA GLU A 27 -17.05 21.22 -8.12
C GLU A 27 -15.57 20.86 -7.94
N ALA A 28 -15.27 19.76 -7.25
CA ALA A 28 -13.90 19.29 -7.05
C ALA A 28 -13.23 18.92 -8.38
N PHE A 29 -13.96 18.29 -9.31
CA PHE A 29 -13.43 17.93 -10.62
C PHE A 29 -13.12 19.15 -11.48
N MET A 30 -14.00 20.17 -11.49
CA MET A 30 -13.80 21.39 -12.28
C MET A 30 -12.68 22.27 -11.72
N LYS A 31 -12.48 22.27 -10.40
CA LYS A 31 -11.46 23.08 -9.72
C LYS A 31 -10.14 22.34 -9.48
N LYS A 32 -10.02 21.07 -9.86
CA LYS A 32 -8.78 20.31 -9.63
C LYS A 32 -7.62 20.94 -10.41
N ASN A 33 -6.47 21.06 -9.76
CA ASN A 33 -5.25 21.48 -10.43
C ASN A 33 -4.82 20.39 -11.44
N PRO A 34 -4.53 20.73 -12.71
CA PRO A 34 -3.98 19.79 -13.68
C PRO A 34 -2.69 19.11 -13.21
N ILE A 35 -1.87 19.84 -12.45
CA ILE A 35 -0.63 19.31 -11.86
C ILE A 35 -0.91 18.93 -10.41
N PHE A 36 -0.91 17.62 -10.14
CA PHE A 36 -1.11 17.09 -8.80
C PHE A 36 0.16 17.26 -7.95
N LEU A 37 0.35 18.44 -7.35
CA LEU A 37 1.51 18.79 -6.51
C LEU A 37 1.58 18.03 -5.17
N GLY A 38 0.57 17.21 -4.83
CA GLY A 38 0.45 16.52 -3.55
C GLY A 38 0.81 15.02 -3.56
N ARG A 39 1.56 14.54 -4.55
CA ARG A 39 1.98 13.12 -4.57
C ARG A 39 3.15 12.93 -3.61
N PHE A 40 2.95 12.11 -2.58
CA PHE A 40 4.03 11.71 -1.69
C PHE A 40 5.03 10.85 -2.46
N SER A 41 6.31 10.93 -2.12
CA SER A 41 7.36 10.33 -2.95
C SER A 41 7.16 8.82 -3.18
N LYS A 42 6.64 8.08 -2.19
CA LYS A 42 6.43 6.62 -2.26
C LYS A 42 4.98 6.20 -2.50
N SER A 43 4.04 7.12 -2.78
CA SER A 43 2.64 6.72 -2.99
C SER A 43 2.49 5.86 -4.24
N PHE A 44 1.57 4.89 -4.18
CA PHE A 44 1.34 3.86 -5.20
C PHE A 44 0.28 4.29 -6.25
N GLY A 45 0.36 3.74 -7.46
CA GLY A 45 -0.71 3.79 -8.47
C GLY A 45 -0.92 5.16 -9.11
N ARG A 46 -2.18 5.63 -9.22
CA ARG A 46 -2.54 6.91 -9.87
C ARG A 46 -1.96 8.14 -9.14
N ALA A 47 -1.54 7.95 -7.88
CA ALA A 47 -0.82 8.91 -7.07
C ALA A 47 0.70 8.65 -7.05
N GLY A 48 1.22 7.84 -7.98
CA GLY A 48 2.64 7.50 -8.12
C GLY A 48 3.55 8.71 -7.92
N GLY A 49 4.29 8.68 -6.82
CA GLY A 49 5.30 9.69 -6.51
C GLY A 49 6.60 9.47 -7.28
N VAL A 50 7.51 10.43 -7.22
CA VAL A 50 8.80 10.38 -7.93
C VAL A 50 9.73 9.25 -7.43
N ALA A 51 9.45 8.68 -6.26
CA ALA A 51 10.19 7.55 -5.68
C ALA A 51 9.36 6.26 -5.61
N PHE A 52 8.20 6.23 -6.27
CA PHE A 52 7.41 5.02 -6.36
C PHE A 52 8.19 3.95 -7.13
N GLU A 53 8.30 2.74 -6.56
CA GLU A 53 9.08 1.62 -7.11
C GLU A 53 10.56 1.92 -7.40
N ARG A 54 11.13 2.96 -6.78
CA ARG A 54 12.56 3.27 -6.92
C ARG A 54 13.45 2.14 -6.39
N VAL A 55 12.99 1.45 -5.36
CA VAL A 55 13.64 0.29 -4.78
C VAL A 55 12.67 -0.88 -4.93
N VAL A 56 13.07 -1.87 -5.72
CA VAL A 56 12.32 -3.12 -5.87
C VAL A 56 12.93 -4.11 -4.90
N GLU A 57 12.16 -4.53 -3.91
CA GLU A 57 12.56 -5.55 -2.96
C GLU A 57 12.23 -6.93 -3.56
N PRO A 58 13.24 -7.77 -3.88
CA PRO A 58 12.98 -9.10 -4.38
C PRO A 58 12.32 -9.95 -3.29
N PRO A 59 11.40 -10.86 -3.65
CA PRO A 59 10.77 -11.72 -2.66
C PRO A 59 11.78 -12.69 -2.05
N ASP A 60 11.58 -13.04 -0.77
CA ASP A 60 12.56 -13.83 0.02
C ASP A 60 12.91 -15.18 -0.64
N TRP A 61 11.95 -15.83 -1.29
CA TRP A 61 12.16 -17.14 -1.93
C TRP A 61 13.23 -17.13 -3.04
N VAL A 62 13.62 -15.96 -3.57
CA VAL A 62 14.71 -15.85 -4.56
C VAL A 62 16.04 -16.39 -3.99
N MET A 63 16.27 -16.24 -2.69
CA MET A 63 17.47 -16.72 -2.01
C MET A 63 17.58 -18.25 -1.97
N ASP A 64 16.49 -18.98 -2.24
CA ASP A 64 16.54 -20.45 -2.31
C ASP A 64 17.24 -20.95 -3.58
N TYR A 65 17.24 -20.14 -4.65
CA TYR A 65 17.85 -20.48 -5.94
C TYR A 65 19.36 -20.23 -6.02
N TRP A 66 19.96 -19.62 -4.98
CA TRP A 66 21.40 -19.34 -4.95
C TRP A 66 22.26 -20.61 -5.00
N HIS A 67 23.43 -20.51 -5.64
CA HIS A 67 24.35 -21.64 -5.71
C HIS A 67 24.90 -21.98 -4.30
N PRO A 68 25.14 -23.26 -3.94
CA PRO A 68 25.62 -23.62 -2.61
C PRO A 68 26.91 -22.90 -2.19
N LEU A 69 27.80 -22.60 -3.14
CA LEU A 69 29.03 -21.83 -2.86
C LEU A 69 28.74 -20.38 -2.45
N GLU A 70 27.72 -19.75 -3.04
CA GLU A 70 27.28 -18.39 -2.66
C GLU A 70 26.61 -18.40 -1.29
N LYS A 71 25.83 -19.46 -0.99
CA LYS A 71 25.23 -19.64 0.34
C LYS A 71 26.29 -19.88 1.42
N ALA A 72 27.36 -20.60 1.09
CA ALA A 72 28.46 -20.89 2.00
C ALA A 72 29.21 -19.63 2.46
N GLN A 73 29.10 -18.51 1.72
CA GLN A 73 29.65 -17.22 2.14
C GLN A 73 28.92 -16.63 3.36
N TYR A 74 27.65 -17.00 3.58
CA TYR A 74 26.80 -16.44 4.64
C TYR A 74 26.19 -17.55 5.53
N PRO A 75 27.02 -18.36 6.21
CA PRO A 75 26.56 -19.56 6.90
C PRO A 75 25.56 -19.26 8.02
N GLU A 76 25.81 -18.21 8.82
CA GLU A 76 24.90 -17.83 9.92
C GLU A 76 23.54 -17.33 9.44
N TYR A 77 23.50 -16.62 8.31
CA TYR A 77 22.26 -16.10 7.73
C TYR A 77 21.38 -17.24 7.24
N PHE A 78 21.95 -18.17 6.45
CA PHE A 78 21.21 -19.31 5.92
C PHE A 78 20.78 -20.29 7.02
N ALA A 79 21.60 -20.49 8.06
CA ALA A 79 21.19 -21.30 9.23
C ALA A 79 19.95 -20.72 9.93
N LYS A 80 19.94 -19.40 10.21
CA LYS A 80 18.78 -18.73 10.82
C LYS A 80 17.56 -18.75 9.91
N ARG A 81 17.76 -18.65 8.59
CA ARG A 81 16.68 -18.68 7.60
C ARG A 81 15.98 -20.04 7.55
N GLU A 82 16.73 -21.13 7.58
CA GLU A 82 16.14 -22.49 7.63
C GLU A 82 15.32 -22.73 8.90
N CYS A 83 15.76 -22.22 10.06
CA CYS A 83 14.94 -22.25 11.28
C CYS A 83 13.60 -21.52 11.09
N ARG A 84 13.61 -20.32 10.50
CA ARG A 84 12.39 -19.53 10.25
C ARG A 84 11.46 -20.19 9.23
N LYS A 85 12.01 -20.83 8.19
CA LYS A 85 11.22 -21.59 7.21
C LYS A 85 10.48 -22.75 7.88
N ASN A 86 11.16 -23.48 8.76
CA ASN A 86 10.53 -24.56 9.53
C ASN A 86 9.43 -24.06 10.47
N GLU A 87 9.64 -22.92 11.14
CA GLU A 87 8.61 -22.28 11.97
C GLU A 87 7.39 -21.86 11.14
N PHE A 88 7.60 -21.31 9.94
CA PHE A 88 6.53 -20.93 9.03
C PHE A 88 5.70 -22.14 8.59
N ILE A 89 6.35 -23.23 8.17
CA ILE A 89 5.69 -24.47 7.76
C ILE A 89 4.84 -25.04 8.91
N LYS A 90 5.40 -25.12 10.12
CA LYS A 90 4.66 -25.58 11.30
C LYS A 90 3.42 -24.74 11.61
N LYS A 91 3.52 -23.41 11.50
CA LYS A 91 2.38 -22.50 11.71
C LYS A 91 1.32 -22.66 10.63
N TRP A 92 1.74 -22.92 9.40
CA TRP A 92 0.85 -23.14 8.25
C TRP A 92 0.07 -24.44 8.41
N GLU A 93 0.75 -25.54 8.74
CA GLU A 93 0.13 -26.85 9.01
C GLU A 93 -0.84 -26.80 10.20
N ALA A 94 -0.53 -25.98 11.21
CA ALA A 94 -1.40 -25.77 12.35
C ALA A 94 -2.60 -24.84 12.06
N GLY A 95 -2.65 -24.18 10.90
CA GLY A 95 -3.73 -23.26 10.51
C GLY A 95 -3.76 -21.95 11.31
N ILE A 96 -2.62 -21.52 11.86
CA ILE A 96 -2.50 -20.32 12.71
C ILE A 96 -2.08 -19.09 11.89
N LEU A 97 -1.67 -19.30 10.62
CA LEU A 97 -1.20 -18.29 9.69
C LEU A 97 -2.33 -17.57 8.95
#